data_AF-A0A8S0H9Q2-F1
#
_entry.id   AF-A0A8S0H9Q2-F1
#
_cell.length_a   1.000
_cell.length_b   1.000
_cell.length_c   1.000
_cell.angle_alpha   90.00
_cell.angle_beta   90.00
_cell.angle_gamma   90.00
#
_symmetry.space_group_name_H-M   'P 1'
#
loop_
_entity.id
_entity.type
_entity.pdbx_description
1 polymer ?
#
loop_
_entity_poly.entity_id
_entity_poly.type
_entity_poly.pdbx_seq_one_letter_code
_entity_poly.pdbx_strand_id
1 'polypeptide(L)'
;MDVRQFAFLARQPSAALQSRESFLGLPKRGLAFILANVMFWQPLVVMADGIVVNGSGTSLGQAANGVPIVNIATPNGGGLSHNKFSDYNVGQQGVILNNATQKLQSTQLGGYIIGNPNLGGRAANVILNEVNGGSPSQLKGYTEVAGQSAHVIVANPYGVTCNGCGFINTPKATLTTGKPVIENGQIQRYQVDQGSVAIEGAGLNASNIDQFEIITRSAKINAEIQTKHLAVIAGANDVDAKTLNATARTANPADAPQLAIDSSALGGMYAGAIKLVGTEAGVGVKLAGDMATSGGDLQIDANGKLTLARAQAQGDVQLKAQAVQLTESVYADRNAKVVAAEKLTVDKNLTAGGNLHLEGQQVVSRGQLNAGLQRQEGIETINPTSHLQLQGGSLINTGSINARGSLTTDLERLDNQGAELVAAGICTSRPVVSITVAVS
;
A
#
# COMPACT_ATOMS: atom_id res chain seq x y z
N MET A 1 1.13 -8.72 68.29
CA MET A 1 -0.18 -8.06 68.23
C MET A 1 0.03 -6.55 68.28
N ASP A 2 -0.80 -5.81 67.51
CA ASP A 2 -0.92 -4.36 67.32
C ASP A 2 0.24 -3.63 66.61
N VAL A 3 0.15 -3.24 65.33
CA VAL A 3 -0.82 -2.38 64.59
C VAL A 3 -0.77 -0.90 65.02
N ARG A 4 0.00 -0.10 64.27
CA ARG A 4 -0.34 1.26 63.76
C ARG A 4 0.89 1.95 63.14
N GLN A 5 1.21 1.58 61.90
CA GLN A 5 1.77 2.53 60.93
C GLN A 5 0.59 3.30 60.31
N PHE A 6 0.88 4.52 59.80
CA PHE A 6 0.00 5.48 59.11
C PHE A 6 -0.68 6.57 59.94
N ALA A 7 0.07 7.66 60.19
CA ALA A 7 -0.40 9.05 60.18
C ALA A 7 0.81 9.97 60.44
N PHE A 8 1.04 11.11 59.80
CA PHE A 8 0.48 11.75 58.63
C PHE A 8 1.53 12.83 58.30
N LEU A 9 2.11 12.80 57.11
CA LEU A 9 2.98 13.86 56.60
C LEU A 9 2.13 15.12 56.43
N ALA A 10 2.10 15.98 57.45
CA ALA A 10 1.50 17.30 57.34
C ALA A 10 2.41 18.32 58.02
N ARG A 11 3.21 18.99 57.19
CA ARG A 11 3.56 20.42 57.26
C ARG A 11 4.76 20.69 56.35
N GLN A 12 4.49 20.76 55.05
CA GLN A 12 5.23 21.67 54.18
C GLN A 12 4.26 22.79 53.80
N PRO A 13 4.60 24.07 54.00
CA PRO A 13 3.75 25.15 53.53
C PRO A 13 3.81 25.15 52.00
N SER A 14 2.67 24.89 51.36
CA SER A 14 2.49 25.06 49.92
C SER A 14 2.86 26.50 49.53
N ALA A 15 3.70 26.65 48.51
CA ALA A 15 4.02 27.96 47.93
C ALA A 15 2.72 28.71 47.60
N ALA A 16 2.62 29.97 48.04
CA ALA A 16 1.48 30.82 47.74
C ALA A 16 1.38 31.01 46.22
N LEU A 17 0.33 30.47 45.61
CA LEU A 17 0.02 30.67 44.20
C LEU A 17 -0.36 32.14 44.00
N GLN A 18 0.55 32.95 43.45
CA GLN A 18 0.23 34.30 42.99
C GLN A 18 -0.66 34.21 41.74
N SER A 19 -1.93 34.60 41.86
CA SER A 19 -2.81 34.78 40.71
C SER A 19 -2.38 36.01 39.92
N ARG A 20 -1.61 35.82 38.85
CA ARG A 20 -1.38 36.88 37.86
C ARG A 20 -2.65 37.07 37.03
N GLU A 21 -3.38 38.16 37.24
CA GLU A 21 -4.61 38.47 36.46
C GLU A 21 -4.30 39.07 35.08
N SER A 22 -3.06 39.48 34.86
CA SER A 22 -2.55 40.03 33.61
C SER A 22 -1.39 39.18 33.05
N PHE A 23 -1.35 39.07 31.73
CA PHE A 23 -0.21 38.52 31.00
C PHE A 23 0.28 39.61 30.03
N LEU A 24 1.54 40.03 30.16
CA LEU A 24 2.13 41.12 29.36
C LEU A 24 1.31 42.43 29.38
N GLY A 25 0.72 42.78 30.53
CA GLY A 25 -0.08 44.00 30.68
C GLY A 25 -1.51 43.92 30.14
N LEU A 26 -1.91 42.84 29.46
CA LEU A 26 -3.30 42.61 29.07
C LEU A 26 -4.06 41.83 30.16
N PRO A 27 -5.31 42.22 30.49
CA PRO A 27 -6.16 41.41 31.36
C PRO A 27 -6.45 40.06 30.68
N LYS A 28 -6.40 38.95 31.42
CA LYS A 28 -6.66 37.60 30.89
C LYS A 28 -7.98 37.48 30.12
N ARG A 29 -9.01 38.21 30.56
CA ARG A 29 -10.30 38.30 29.87
C ARG A 29 -10.17 38.96 28.50
N GLY A 30 -9.37 40.02 28.38
CA GLY A 30 -9.08 40.68 27.11
C GLY A 30 -8.29 39.79 26.14
N LEU A 31 -7.28 39.08 26.65
CA LEU A 31 -6.53 38.10 25.84
C LEU A 31 -7.44 36.95 25.37
N ALA A 32 -8.32 36.44 26.25
CA ALA A 32 -9.29 35.42 25.89
C ALA A 32 -10.32 35.92 24.85
N PHE A 33 -10.78 37.17 24.97
CA PHE A 33 -11.65 37.78 23.97
C PHE A 33 -10.94 37.99 22.63
N ILE A 34 -9.68 38.40 22.61
CA ILE A 34 -8.89 38.53 21.37
C ILE A 34 -8.67 37.15 20.75
N LEU A 35 -8.26 36.14 21.51
CA LEU A 35 -8.09 34.78 21.01
C LEU A 35 -9.41 34.18 20.53
N ALA A 36 -10.51 34.38 21.25
CA ALA A 36 -11.83 33.95 20.83
C ALA A 36 -12.30 34.67 19.56
N ASN A 37 -12.06 35.98 19.43
CA ASN A 37 -12.38 36.71 18.20
C ASN A 37 -11.47 36.30 17.04
N VAL A 38 -10.17 36.09 17.27
CA VAL A 38 -9.25 35.54 16.26
C VAL A 38 -9.73 34.15 15.83
N MET A 39 -10.19 33.28 16.75
CA MET A 39 -10.76 31.97 16.41
C MET A 39 -12.12 32.06 15.71
N PHE A 40 -12.98 33.02 16.07
CA PHE A 40 -14.30 33.21 15.46
C PHE A 40 -14.27 33.94 14.11
N TRP A 41 -13.23 34.77 13.87
CA TRP A 41 -13.10 35.62 12.69
C TRP A 41 -11.97 35.19 11.75
N GLN A 42 -11.30 34.05 11.99
CA GLN A 42 -10.63 33.38 10.88
C GLN A 42 -11.72 32.95 9.92
N PRO A 43 -11.72 33.36 8.64
CA PRO A 43 -12.44 32.57 7.68
C PRO A 43 -11.69 31.24 7.66
N LEU A 44 -12.30 30.18 8.21
CA LEU A 44 -12.01 28.83 7.77
C LEU A 44 -12.41 28.76 6.31
N VAL A 45 -11.56 29.32 5.44
CA VAL A 45 -11.54 28.94 4.03
C VAL A 45 -10.81 27.61 3.98
N VAL A 46 -11.44 26.57 4.51
CA VAL A 46 -11.22 25.22 3.96
C VAL A 46 -12.09 25.16 2.72
N MET A 47 -11.63 25.84 1.66
CA MET A 47 -12.12 25.60 0.30
C MET A 47 -11.13 24.63 -0.34
N ALA A 48 -11.18 23.37 0.11
CA ALA A 48 -10.53 22.24 -0.55
C ALA A 48 -11.56 21.31 -1.21
N ASP A 49 -12.84 21.70 -1.23
CA ASP A 49 -13.87 20.99 -1.98
C ASP A 49 -13.98 21.64 -3.36
N GLY A 50 -13.14 21.19 -4.30
CA GLY A 50 -13.23 21.69 -5.66
C GLY A 50 -12.28 21.03 -6.66
N ILE A 51 -12.68 21.14 -7.92
CA ILE A 51 -11.84 20.88 -9.09
C ILE A 51 -11.61 22.23 -9.76
N VAL A 52 -10.35 22.62 -9.89
CA VAL A 52 -9.94 23.88 -10.52
C VAL A 52 -9.07 23.55 -11.71
N VAL A 53 -9.60 23.76 -12.91
CA VAL A 53 -8.89 23.49 -14.17
C VAL A 53 -7.75 24.49 -14.36
N ASN A 54 -6.58 23.99 -14.76
CA ASN A 54 -5.37 24.77 -15.02
C ASN A 54 -4.77 24.43 -16.39
N GLY A 55 -5.51 24.73 -17.45
CA GLY A 55 -5.08 24.52 -18.84
C GLY A 55 -6.20 24.78 -19.84
N SER A 56 -5.84 24.87 -21.12
CA SER A 56 -6.79 24.96 -22.22
C SER A 56 -7.28 23.58 -22.63
N GLY A 57 -8.56 23.44 -22.98
CA GLY A 57 -9.12 22.23 -23.57
C GLY A 57 -9.85 21.30 -22.58
N THR A 58 -9.63 21.47 -21.27
CA THR A 58 -10.48 20.87 -20.24
C THR A 58 -11.49 21.91 -19.76
N SER A 59 -12.74 21.51 -19.52
CA SER A 59 -13.73 22.41 -18.90
C SER A 59 -14.53 21.70 -17.82
N LEU A 60 -15.01 22.47 -16.85
CA LEU A 60 -15.86 21.99 -15.78
C LEU A 60 -17.32 22.36 -16.09
N GLY A 61 -18.20 21.39 -15.92
CA GLY A 61 -19.64 21.56 -15.94
C GLY A 61 -20.26 20.81 -14.75
N GLN A 62 -21.57 20.65 -14.79
CA GLN A 62 -22.32 19.99 -13.73
C GLN A 62 -23.49 19.23 -14.33
N ALA A 63 -23.75 18.03 -13.82
CA ALA A 63 -24.94 17.27 -14.14
C ALA A 63 -26.18 17.91 -13.49
N ALA A 64 -27.37 17.54 -13.95
CA ALA A 64 -28.63 18.09 -13.43
C ALA A 64 -28.82 17.85 -11.92
N ASN A 65 -28.24 16.77 -11.38
CA ASN A 65 -28.28 16.43 -9.96
C ASN A 65 -27.10 17.01 -9.15
N GLY A 66 -26.28 17.87 -9.75
CA GLY A 66 -25.20 18.56 -9.05
C GLY A 66 -23.83 17.87 -9.10
N VAL A 67 -23.71 16.66 -9.67
CA VAL A 67 -22.41 15.98 -9.80
C VAL A 67 -21.49 16.76 -10.76
N PRO A 68 -20.25 17.10 -10.39
CA PRO A 68 -19.31 17.76 -11.28
C PRO A 68 -18.99 16.91 -12.52
N ILE A 69 -18.95 17.56 -13.69
CA ILE A 69 -18.57 16.96 -14.96
C ILE A 69 -17.29 17.62 -15.45
N VAL A 70 -16.23 16.82 -15.63
CA VAL A 70 -15.02 17.24 -16.33
C VAL A 70 -15.16 16.86 -17.79
N ASN A 71 -15.39 17.85 -18.65
CA ASN A 71 -15.22 17.69 -20.09
C ASN A 71 -13.73 17.61 -20.37
N ILE A 72 -13.24 16.39 -20.54
CA ILE A 72 -11.82 16.12 -20.76
C ILE A 72 -11.33 16.76 -22.06
N ALA A 73 -10.04 17.03 -22.15
CA ALA A 73 -9.39 17.57 -23.34
C ALA A 73 -9.44 16.58 -24.51
N THR A 74 -9.38 17.11 -25.73
CA THR A 74 -9.28 16.31 -26.95
C THR A 74 -8.11 15.32 -26.84
N PRO A 75 -8.34 14.02 -27.04
CA PRO A 75 -7.26 13.04 -26.99
C PRO A 75 -6.29 13.27 -28.16
N ASN A 76 -5.00 13.07 -27.89
CA ASN A 76 -3.96 13.16 -28.93
C ASN A 76 -3.98 11.94 -29.87
N GLY A 77 -3.04 11.90 -30.83
CA GLY A 77 -2.90 10.80 -31.80
C GLY A 77 -2.79 9.41 -31.16
N GLY A 78 -2.24 9.30 -29.95
CA GLY A 78 -2.08 8.07 -29.17
C GLY A 78 -3.25 7.75 -28.24
N GLY A 79 -4.32 8.56 -28.23
CA GLY A 79 -5.51 8.33 -27.39
C GLY A 79 -5.41 8.87 -25.96
N LEU A 80 -4.35 9.63 -25.63
CA LEU A 80 -4.18 10.26 -24.32
C LEU A 80 -4.90 11.62 -24.29
N SER A 81 -5.85 11.77 -23.36
CA SER A 81 -6.41 13.06 -22.95
C SER A 81 -5.66 13.57 -21.72
N HIS A 82 -4.98 14.70 -21.85
CA HIS A 82 -4.19 15.31 -20.78
C HIS A 82 -4.91 16.52 -20.19
N ASN A 83 -5.35 16.37 -18.94
CA ASN A 83 -6.14 17.36 -18.21
C ASN A 83 -5.29 17.87 -17.05
N LYS A 84 -5.17 19.20 -16.93
CA LYS A 84 -4.36 19.85 -15.90
C LYS A 84 -5.24 20.60 -14.92
N PHE A 85 -4.89 20.52 -13.64
CA PHE A 85 -5.66 21.09 -12.54
C PHE A 85 -4.76 21.79 -11.51
N SER A 86 -5.21 22.92 -10.98
CA SER A 86 -4.62 23.50 -9.76
C SER A 86 -5.06 22.71 -8.54
N ASP A 87 -6.33 22.31 -8.51
CA ASP A 87 -6.92 21.48 -7.46
C ASP A 87 -7.77 20.39 -8.11
N TYR A 88 -7.62 19.15 -7.64
CA TYR A 88 -8.43 18.03 -8.11
C TYR A 88 -8.86 17.21 -6.89
N ASN A 89 -10.06 17.52 -6.39
CA ASN A 89 -10.68 16.84 -5.27
C ASN A 89 -12.02 16.26 -5.71
N VAL A 90 -12.32 15.04 -5.27
CA VAL A 90 -13.57 14.34 -5.56
C VAL A 90 -14.38 14.27 -4.27
N GLY A 91 -15.52 14.95 -4.25
CA GLY A 91 -16.47 14.88 -3.14
C GLY A 91 -17.19 13.53 -3.07
N GLN A 92 -18.01 13.33 -2.04
CA GLN A 92 -18.79 12.10 -1.86
C GLN A 92 -19.79 11.84 -2.99
N GLN A 93 -20.29 12.91 -3.63
CA GLN A 93 -21.14 12.84 -4.81
C GLN A 93 -20.42 12.29 -6.06
N GLY A 94 -19.09 12.16 -6.00
CA GLY A 94 -18.26 11.71 -7.11
C GLY A 94 -17.96 12.78 -8.16
N VAL A 95 -17.38 12.35 -9.28
CA VAL A 95 -17.08 13.18 -10.45
C VAL A 95 -17.26 12.35 -11.72
N ILE A 96 -17.71 13.00 -12.79
CA ILE A 96 -17.81 12.38 -14.11
C ILE A 96 -16.72 12.93 -15.03
N LEU A 97 -15.87 12.06 -15.55
CA LEU A 97 -14.96 12.32 -16.66
C LEU A 97 -15.72 12.07 -17.96
N ASN A 98 -16.12 13.14 -18.65
CA ASN A 98 -16.95 13.05 -19.85
C ASN A 98 -16.13 12.61 -21.07
N ASN A 99 -16.05 11.31 -21.32
CA ASN A 99 -15.42 10.69 -22.49
C ASN A 99 -16.44 10.32 -23.58
N ALA A 100 -17.62 10.94 -23.56
CA ALA A 100 -18.73 10.60 -24.45
C ALA A 100 -18.67 11.37 -25.76
N THR A 101 -18.69 10.66 -26.88
CA THR A 101 -18.70 11.21 -28.24
C THR A 101 -20.12 11.40 -28.80
N GLN A 102 -21.11 10.73 -28.19
CA GLN A 102 -22.53 10.87 -28.53
C GLN A 102 -23.11 12.11 -27.89
N LYS A 103 -24.12 12.74 -28.53
CA LYS A 103 -24.73 13.99 -28.03
C LYS A 103 -25.35 13.85 -26.64
N LEU A 104 -25.88 12.69 -26.30
CA LEU A 104 -26.49 12.39 -25.02
C LEU A 104 -25.90 11.07 -24.49
N GLN A 105 -25.47 11.05 -23.25
CA GLN A 105 -24.86 9.89 -22.61
C GLN A 105 -25.48 9.64 -21.25
N SER A 106 -25.85 8.38 -20.97
CA SER A 106 -26.27 7.98 -19.62
C SER A 106 -25.05 7.71 -18.74
N THR A 107 -25.11 8.15 -17.49
CA THR A 107 -24.10 7.97 -16.44
C THR A 107 -24.77 7.48 -15.16
N GLN A 108 -24.03 6.75 -14.34
CA GLN A 108 -24.49 6.22 -13.05
C GLN A 108 -24.57 7.32 -11.99
N LEU A 109 -23.62 8.25 -11.98
CA LEU A 109 -23.55 9.32 -11.00
C LEU A 109 -24.45 10.50 -11.36
N GLY A 110 -24.55 10.86 -12.64
CA GLY A 110 -25.17 12.13 -13.09
C GLY A 110 -26.45 11.99 -13.88
N GLY A 111 -26.92 10.77 -14.14
CA GLY A 111 -28.01 10.52 -15.09
C GLY A 111 -27.60 10.85 -16.51
N TYR A 112 -28.49 11.48 -17.29
CA TYR A 112 -28.16 11.87 -18.66
C TYR A 112 -27.36 13.18 -18.71
N ILE A 113 -26.20 13.13 -19.37
CA ILE A 113 -25.34 14.28 -19.62
C ILE A 113 -25.21 14.54 -21.13
N ILE A 114 -24.84 15.77 -21.49
CA ILE A 114 -24.49 16.13 -22.87
C ILE A 114 -23.08 15.59 -23.16
N GLY A 115 -22.88 15.07 -24.37
CA GLY A 115 -21.58 14.61 -24.86
C GLY A 115 -20.50 15.69 -24.78
N ASN A 116 -19.24 15.26 -24.66
CA ASN A 116 -18.13 16.18 -24.52
C ASN A 116 -17.84 16.88 -25.86
N PRO A 117 -18.01 18.22 -25.95
CA PRO A 117 -17.79 18.96 -27.19
C PRO A 117 -16.32 18.95 -27.65
N ASN A 118 -15.37 18.67 -26.76
CA ASN A 118 -13.94 18.70 -27.06
C ASN A 118 -13.49 17.49 -27.91
N LEU A 119 -14.23 16.38 -27.92
CA LEU A 119 -13.74 15.11 -28.44
C LEU A 119 -13.76 15.00 -29.98
N GLY A 120 -14.57 15.81 -30.66
CA GLY A 120 -14.67 15.76 -32.13
C GLY A 120 -15.00 14.37 -32.69
N GLY A 121 -15.73 13.54 -31.92
CA GLY A 121 -16.08 12.17 -32.30
C GLY A 121 -15.08 11.08 -31.88
N ARG A 122 -13.93 11.44 -31.28
CA ARG A 122 -12.91 10.49 -30.82
C ARG A 122 -12.79 10.47 -29.29
N ALA A 123 -13.10 9.33 -28.68
CA ALA A 123 -12.90 9.12 -27.25
C ALA A 123 -11.42 8.86 -26.90
N ALA A 124 -11.05 9.19 -25.67
CA ALA A 124 -9.75 8.88 -25.09
C ALA A 124 -9.67 7.40 -24.66
N ASN A 125 -8.47 6.83 -24.74
CA ASN A 125 -8.14 5.53 -24.15
C ASN A 125 -7.50 5.69 -22.76
N VAL A 126 -6.83 6.82 -22.53
CA VAL A 126 -6.20 7.19 -21.27
C VAL A 126 -6.60 8.61 -20.91
N ILE A 127 -7.08 8.82 -19.70
CA ILE A 127 -7.44 10.12 -19.14
C ILE A 127 -6.46 10.42 -18.01
N LEU A 128 -5.53 11.33 -18.27
CA LEU A 128 -4.59 11.82 -17.28
C LEU A 128 -5.15 13.08 -16.63
N ASN A 129 -5.34 13.03 -15.31
CA ASN A 129 -5.66 14.17 -14.46
C ASN A 129 -4.39 14.54 -13.68
N GLU A 130 -3.64 15.52 -14.20
CA GLU A 130 -2.40 16.00 -13.59
C GLU A 130 -2.67 17.25 -12.76
N VAL A 131 -2.34 17.20 -11.47
CA VAL A 131 -2.39 18.34 -10.57
C VAL A 131 -1.02 19.01 -10.55
N ASN A 132 -1.00 20.30 -10.87
CA ASN A 132 0.21 21.12 -10.85
C ASN A 132 0.13 22.27 -9.83
N GLY A 133 -0.97 22.39 -9.09
CA GLY A 133 -1.07 23.25 -7.91
C GLY A 133 -0.37 22.63 -6.68
N GLY A 134 -0.20 23.43 -5.63
CA GLY A 134 0.58 23.06 -4.44
C GLY A 134 -0.13 22.18 -3.40
N SER A 135 -1.37 21.75 -3.67
CA SER A 135 -2.25 21.08 -2.71
C SER A 135 -2.41 19.59 -3.02
N PRO A 136 -2.44 18.71 -2.00
CA PRO A 136 -2.76 17.30 -2.21
C PRO A 136 -4.22 17.09 -2.62
N SER A 137 -4.49 15.97 -3.30
CA SER A 137 -5.83 15.58 -3.74
C SER A 137 -6.56 14.74 -2.69
N GLN A 138 -7.83 15.05 -2.44
CA GLN A 138 -8.74 14.23 -1.62
C GLN A 138 -9.81 13.59 -2.51
N LEU A 139 -9.86 12.27 -2.53
CA LEU A 139 -10.82 11.48 -3.28
C LEU A 139 -11.78 10.77 -2.31
N LYS A 140 -12.99 11.32 -2.14
CA LYS A 140 -14.00 10.86 -1.17
C LYS A 140 -15.19 10.16 -1.80
N GLY A 141 -15.17 9.94 -3.12
CA GLY A 141 -16.27 9.33 -3.87
C GLY A 141 -15.80 8.76 -5.20
N TYR A 142 -16.76 8.30 -5.99
CA TYR A 142 -16.47 7.60 -7.25
C TYR A 142 -16.08 8.55 -8.39
N THR A 143 -15.14 8.12 -9.22
CA THR A 143 -14.82 8.72 -10.51
C THR A 143 -15.44 7.88 -11.62
N GLU A 144 -16.36 8.44 -12.39
CA GLU A 144 -17.02 7.75 -13.50
C GLU A 144 -16.51 8.23 -14.85
N VAL A 145 -16.17 7.31 -15.76
CA VAL A 145 -15.92 7.64 -17.17
C VAL A 145 -17.23 7.52 -17.96
N ALA A 146 -17.75 8.63 -18.47
CA ALA A 146 -18.94 8.61 -19.33
C ALA A 146 -18.58 8.21 -20.76
N GLY A 147 -19.37 7.34 -21.40
CA GLY A 147 -19.13 6.90 -22.77
C GLY A 147 -18.12 5.74 -22.85
N GLN A 148 -17.12 5.85 -23.73
CA GLN A 148 -16.13 4.79 -23.89
C GLN A 148 -15.26 4.67 -22.63
N SER A 149 -15.06 3.44 -22.15
CA SER A 149 -14.19 3.19 -21.00
C SER A 149 -12.74 3.59 -21.27
N ALA A 150 -12.04 4.06 -20.24
CA ALA A 150 -10.66 4.54 -20.36
C ALA A 150 -9.86 4.29 -19.08
N HIS A 151 -8.54 4.19 -19.20
CA HIS A 151 -7.63 4.19 -18.05
C HIS A 151 -7.63 5.58 -17.40
N VAL A 152 -7.95 5.65 -16.10
CA VAL A 152 -7.94 6.90 -15.33
C VAL A 152 -6.66 7.01 -14.51
N ILE A 153 -5.95 8.13 -14.64
CA ILE A 153 -4.75 8.43 -13.87
C ILE A 153 -5.00 9.73 -13.08
N VAL A 154 -4.74 9.71 -11.78
CA VAL A 154 -4.68 10.91 -10.94
C VAL A 154 -3.24 11.09 -10.48
N ALA A 155 -2.57 12.11 -11.02
CA ALA A 155 -1.17 12.41 -10.75
C ALA A 155 -1.05 13.70 -9.93
N ASN A 156 -0.65 13.61 -8.68
CA ASN A 156 -0.43 14.76 -7.80
C ASN A 156 0.83 14.58 -6.94
N PRO A 157 1.94 15.28 -7.26
CA PRO A 157 3.19 15.19 -6.50
C PRO A 157 3.09 15.57 -5.02
N TYR A 158 2.07 16.33 -4.62
CA TYR A 158 1.87 16.73 -3.22
C TYR A 158 1.14 15.68 -2.40
N GLY A 159 0.56 14.67 -3.05
CA GLY A 159 -0.09 13.53 -2.40
C GLY A 159 -1.53 13.30 -2.87
N VAL A 160 -2.02 12.08 -2.63
CA VAL A 160 -3.39 11.68 -2.94
C VAL A 160 -3.95 10.86 -1.77
N THR A 161 -5.08 11.27 -1.23
CA THR A 161 -5.81 10.50 -0.21
C THR A 161 -7.11 9.96 -0.80
N CYS A 162 -7.29 8.65 -0.74
CA CYS A 162 -8.54 7.97 -1.05
C CYS A 162 -9.27 7.61 0.26
N ASN A 163 -10.50 8.06 0.40
CA ASN A 163 -11.37 7.71 1.53
C ASN A 163 -12.76 7.37 1.00
N GLY A 164 -12.98 6.09 0.66
CA GLY A 164 -14.19 5.65 -0.03
C GLY A 164 -14.20 6.01 -1.51
N CYS A 165 -13.03 6.21 -2.11
CA CYS A 165 -12.95 6.43 -3.55
C CYS A 165 -13.20 5.12 -4.32
N GLY A 166 -13.62 5.25 -5.57
CA GLY A 166 -13.87 4.13 -6.47
C GLY A 166 -13.92 4.59 -7.92
N PHE A 167 -14.02 3.65 -8.85
CA PHE A 167 -13.99 3.95 -10.28
C PHE A 167 -15.13 3.24 -11.01
N ILE A 168 -15.79 3.94 -11.93
CA ILE A 168 -16.90 3.41 -12.74
C ILE A 168 -16.49 3.47 -14.21
N ASN A 169 -16.79 2.41 -14.96
CA ASN A 169 -16.48 2.29 -16.39
C ASN A 169 -15.00 2.51 -16.71
N THR A 170 -14.13 1.99 -15.84
CA THR A 170 -12.69 2.20 -15.87
C THR A 170 -12.00 0.84 -15.76
N PRO A 171 -11.34 0.32 -16.81
CA PRO A 171 -10.66 -0.99 -16.72
C PRO A 171 -9.41 -0.94 -15.83
N LYS A 172 -8.76 0.22 -15.76
CA LYS A 172 -7.51 0.43 -15.02
C LYS A 172 -7.51 1.80 -14.37
N ALA A 173 -7.06 1.90 -13.13
CA ALA A 173 -6.87 3.17 -12.44
C ALA A 173 -5.49 3.27 -11.76
N THR A 174 -4.87 4.44 -11.84
CA THR A 174 -3.55 4.71 -11.24
C THR A 174 -3.63 5.97 -10.37
N LEU A 175 -3.30 5.85 -9.09
CA LEU A 175 -3.01 6.99 -8.22
C LEU A 175 -1.50 7.15 -8.11
N THR A 176 -0.99 8.33 -8.45
CA THR A 176 0.45 8.55 -8.47
C THR A 176 0.85 9.90 -7.89
N THR A 177 1.96 9.95 -7.16
CA THR A 177 2.67 11.20 -6.86
C THR A 177 3.83 11.45 -7.81
N GLY A 178 4.05 10.53 -8.75
CA GLY A 178 5.02 10.70 -9.80
C GLY A 178 4.55 11.68 -10.86
N LYS A 179 5.45 12.56 -11.30
CA LYS A 179 5.22 13.39 -12.48
C LYS A 179 5.18 12.50 -13.73
N PRO A 180 4.10 12.52 -14.52
CA PRO A 180 4.03 11.73 -15.75
C PRO A 180 4.99 12.30 -16.80
N VAL A 181 5.81 11.44 -17.41
CA VAL A 181 6.65 11.82 -18.56
C VAL A 181 5.99 11.31 -19.83
N ILE A 182 5.64 12.27 -20.69
CA ILE A 182 4.92 12.02 -21.94
C ILE A 182 5.91 12.17 -23.10
N GLU A 183 6.04 11.12 -23.90
CA GLU A 183 6.85 11.10 -25.12
C GLU A 183 6.03 10.46 -26.24
N ASN A 184 6.10 11.05 -27.44
CA ASN A 184 5.32 10.61 -28.61
C ASN A 184 3.80 10.49 -28.31
N GLY A 185 3.29 11.36 -27.44
CA GLY A 185 1.87 11.39 -27.07
C GLY A 185 1.42 10.27 -26.12
N GLN A 186 2.33 9.48 -25.54
CA GLN A 186 2.02 8.45 -24.55
C GLN A 186 2.81 8.68 -23.26
N ILE A 187 2.24 8.26 -22.14
CA ILE A 187 2.98 8.24 -20.86
C ILE A 187 3.97 7.08 -20.93
N GLN A 188 5.26 7.38 -20.83
CA GLN A 188 6.31 6.36 -20.83
C GLN A 188 6.66 5.94 -19.41
N ARG A 189 6.70 6.89 -18.48
CA ARG A 189 7.09 6.65 -17.10
C ARG A 189 6.51 7.66 -16.13
N TYR A 190 6.55 7.33 -14.85
CA TYR A 190 6.26 8.22 -13.73
C TYR A 190 7.55 8.53 -12.97
N GLN A 191 7.80 9.81 -12.76
CA GLN A 191 8.95 10.33 -12.04
C GLN A 191 8.56 10.67 -10.61
N VAL A 192 8.84 9.75 -9.70
CA VAL A 192 8.47 9.84 -8.30
C VAL A 192 9.63 10.44 -7.51
N ASP A 193 9.44 11.67 -7.02
CA ASP A 193 10.43 12.37 -6.19
C ASP A 193 9.92 12.59 -4.75
N GLN A 194 8.61 12.71 -4.54
CA GLN A 194 8.02 13.06 -3.25
C GLN A 194 6.54 12.65 -3.17
N GLY A 195 5.90 13.02 -2.06
CA GLY A 195 4.48 12.83 -1.83
C GLY A 195 4.14 11.45 -1.27
N SER A 196 2.91 11.31 -0.79
CA SER A 196 2.36 10.03 -0.34
C SER A 196 0.98 9.78 -0.90
N VAL A 197 0.68 8.50 -1.14
CA VAL A 197 -0.69 8.04 -1.37
C VAL A 197 -1.21 7.40 -0.08
N ALA A 198 -2.39 7.82 0.36
CA ALA A 198 -3.04 7.28 1.54
C ALA A 198 -4.39 6.65 1.18
N ILE A 199 -4.67 5.45 1.67
CA ILE A 199 -5.99 4.82 1.65
C ILE A 199 -6.50 4.82 3.09
N GLU A 200 -7.64 5.47 3.33
CA GLU A 200 -8.15 5.76 4.67
C GLU A 200 -9.66 5.57 4.77
N GLY A 201 -10.19 5.65 5.99
CA GLY A 201 -11.64 5.68 6.27
C GLY A 201 -12.39 4.52 5.64
N ALA A 202 -13.27 4.80 4.68
CA ALA A 202 -14.09 3.80 4.00
C ALA A 202 -13.31 2.90 3.00
N GLY A 203 -11.99 3.10 2.87
CA GLY A 203 -11.13 2.26 2.04
C GLY A 203 -11.28 2.53 0.55
N LEU A 204 -10.97 1.51 -0.24
CA LEU A 204 -11.05 1.50 -1.70
C LEU A 204 -11.76 0.23 -2.16
N ASN A 205 -12.88 0.39 -2.86
CA ASN A 205 -13.48 -0.69 -3.63
C ASN A 205 -13.19 -0.49 -5.13
N ALA A 206 -12.30 -1.33 -5.65
CA ALA A 206 -11.89 -1.41 -7.03
C ALA A 206 -12.04 -2.86 -7.55
N SER A 207 -13.01 -3.61 -7.00
CA SER A 207 -13.30 -5.00 -7.39
C SER A 207 -13.89 -5.12 -8.81
N ASN A 208 -14.47 -4.04 -9.31
CA ASN A 208 -15.06 -3.94 -10.64
C ASN A 208 -14.06 -3.56 -11.74
N ILE A 209 -12.83 -3.17 -11.38
CA ILE A 209 -11.77 -2.82 -12.35
C ILE A 209 -10.71 -3.93 -12.41
N ASP A 210 -10.03 -4.05 -13.54
CA ASP A 210 -9.04 -5.11 -13.75
C ASP A 210 -7.74 -4.85 -13.01
N GLN A 211 -7.29 -3.60 -12.95
CA GLN A 211 -6.03 -3.26 -12.29
C GLN A 211 -6.08 -1.91 -11.57
N PHE A 212 -5.60 -1.90 -10.34
CA PHE A 212 -5.37 -0.71 -9.54
C PHE A 212 -3.89 -0.53 -9.22
N GLU A 213 -3.37 0.67 -9.44
CA GLU A 213 -1.96 1.00 -9.25
C GLU A 213 -1.79 2.18 -8.30
N ILE A 214 -0.85 2.03 -7.35
CA ILE A 214 -0.35 3.12 -6.52
C ILE A 214 1.14 3.29 -6.85
N ILE A 215 1.54 4.48 -7.33
CA ILE A 215 2.92 4.79 -7.69
C ILE A 215 3.35 6.05 -6.95
N THR A 216 4.14 5.93 -5.89
CA THR A 216 4.30 7.02 -4.91
C THR A 216 5.64 6.97 -4.21
N ARG A 217 6.07 8.04 -3.54
CA ARG A 217 7.29 7.95 -2.72
C ARG A 217 7.04 7.12 -1.47
N SER A 218 5.90 7.29 -0.82
CA SER A 218 5.43 6.42 0.27
C SER A 218 3.93 6.15 0.18
N ALA A 219 3.51 5.00 0.70
CA ALA A 219 2.11 4.58 0.74
C ALA A 219 1.67 4.30 2.18
N LYS A 220 0.49 4.79 2.57
CA LYS A 220 -0.17 4.48 3.84
C LYS A 220 -1.50 3.81 3.57
N ILE A 221 -1.63 2.55 3.94
CA ILE A 221 -2.82 1.74 3.72
C ILE A 221 -3.50 1.52 5.07
N ASN A 222 -4.31 2.50 5.46
CA ASN A 222 -4.97 2.54 6.77
C ASN A 222 -6.42 2.02 6.73
N ALA A 223 -6.86 1.52 5.58
CA ALA A 223 -8.18 0.99 5.33
C ALA A 223 -8.12 -0.08 4.24
N GLU A 224 -9.21 -0.83 4.09
CA GLU A 224 -9.29 -1.97 3.20
C GLU A 224 -9.15 -1.58 1.72
N ILE A 225 -8.38 -2.38 0.97
CA ILE A 225 -8.34 -2.36 -0.49
C ILE A 225 -8.94 -3.66 -1.03
N GLN A 226 -9.95 -3.55 -1.88
CA GLN A 226 -10.48 -4.67 -2.66
C GLN A 226 -10.28 -4.42 -4.15
N THR A 227 -9.58 -5.31 -4.87
CA THR A 227 -9.36 -5.18 -6.33
C THR A 227 -9.09 -6.51 -7.02
N LYS A 228 -9.06 -6.57 -8.36
CA LYS A 228 -8.63 -7.79 -9.06
C LYS A 228 -7.10 -7.91 -9.09
N HIS A 229 -6.39 -6.85 -9.44
CA HIS A 229 -4.93 -6.81 -9.42
C HIS A 229 -4.43 -5.52 -8.77
N LEU A 230 -3.65 -5.65 -7.71
CA LEU A 230 -3.05 -4.53 -6.99
C LEU A 230 -1.56 -4.46 -7.28
N ALA A 231 -1.09 -3.28 -7.69
CA ALA A 231 0.33 -2.96 -7.72
C ALA A 231 0.63 -1.70 -6.90
N VAL A 232 1.54 -1.79 -5.94
CA VAL A 232 2.04 -0.65 -5.15
C VAL A 232 3.54 -0.53 -5.36
N ILE A 233 3.97 0.55 -5.99
CA ILE A 233 5.37 0.87 -6.26
C ILE A 233 5.74 2.10 -5.45
N ALA A 234 6.63 1.91 -4.48
CA ALA A 234 7.05 2.90 -3.50
C ALA A 234 8.55 3.21 -3.57
N GLY A 235 8.90 4.45 -3.21
CA GLY A 235 10.27 4.99 -3.21
C GLY A 235 10.49 6.07 -4.27
N ALA A 236 11.65 6.73 -4.22
CA ALA A 236 12.08 7.64 -5.29
C ALA A 236 12.46 6.84 -6.56
N ASN A 237 11.66 6.95 -7.62
CA ASN A 237 11.71 6.03 -8.77
C ASN A 237 11.44 6.70 -10.11
N ASP A 238 12.04 6.17 -11.17
CA ASP A 238 11.47 6.17 -12.51
C ASP A 238 10.71 4.85 -12.69
N VAL A 239 9.38 4.92 -12.85
CA VAL A 239 8.52 3.74 -13.00
C VAL A 239 7.97 3.68 -14.41
N ASP A 240 8.27 2.62 -15.16
CA ASP A 240 7.73 2.41 -16.50
C ASP A 240 6.20 2.24 -16.46
N ALA A 241 5.48 2.99 -17.29
CA ALA A 241 4.03 3.10 -17.21
C ALA A 241 3.27 1.85 -17.70
N LYS A 242 3.95 0.92 -18.39
CA LYS A 242 3.35 -0.30 -18.94
C LYS A 242 3.70 -1.53 -18.11
N THR A 243 4.98 -1.69 -17.78
CA THR A 243 5.55 -2.85 -17.10
C THR A 243 5.58 -2.71 -15.58
N LEU A 244 5.46 -1.48 -15.07
CA LEU A 244 5.65 -1.14 -13.65
C LEU A 244 7.03 -1.53 -13.11
N ASN A 245 8.01 -1.66 -13.99
CA ASN A 245 9.39 -1.83 -13.59
C ASN A 245 9.89 -0.50 -13.01
N ALA A 246 10.44 -0.56 -11.80
CA ALA A 246 10.92 0.59 -11.06
C ALA A 246 12.44 0.63 -11.10
N THR A 247 13.00 1.76 -11.52
CA THR A 247 14.42 2.06 -11.40
C THR A 247 14.59 3.12 -10.33
N ALA A 248 15.32 2.80 -9.27
CA ALA A 248 15.55 3.72 -8.17
C ALA A 248 16.27 4.98 -8.67
N ARG A 249 15.80 6.14 -8.20
CA ARG A 249 16.45 7.44 -8.45
C ARG A 249 17.33 7.79 -7.26
N THR A 250 18.36 8.58 -7.51
CA THR A 250 19.13 9.20 -6.43
C THR A 250 18.25 10.19 -5.68
N ALA A 251 18.02 9.94 -4.41
CA ALA A 251 17.33 10.84 -3.50
C ALA A 251 18.23 11.13 -2.29
N ASN A 252 18.02 12.27 -1.65
CA ASN A 252 18.71 12.62 -0.41
C ASN A 252 18.18 11.71 0.73
N PRO A 253 19.06 10.94 1.41
CA PRO A 253 18.65 10.06 2.51
C PRO A 253 17.96 10.79 3.68
N ALA A 254 18.23 12.09 3.87
CA ALA A 254 17.57 12.89 4.90
C ALA A 254 16.07 13.09 4.63
N ASP A 255 15.64 12.97 3.37
CA ASP A 255 14.26 13.13 2.94
C ASP A 255 13.54 11.77 2.82
N ALA A 256 14.19 10.67 3.18
CA ALA A 256 13.63 9.33 3.09
C ALA A 256 12.44 9.18 4.05
N PRO A 257 11.32 8.59 3.59
CA PRO A 257 10.20 8.29 4.49
C PRO A 257 10.59 7.22 5.49
N GLN A 258 9.89 7.15 6.63
CA GLN A 258 10.14 6.11 7.63
C GLN A 258 9.85 4.70 7.10
N LEU A 259 8.81 4.58 6.27
CA LEU A 259 8.40 3.35 5.60
C LEU A 259 7.98 3.67 4.16
N ALA A 260 8.30 2.77 3.25
CA ALA A 260 7.91 2.85 1.84
C ALA A 260 6.43 2.50 1.71
N ILE A 261 6.00 1.46 2.43
CA ILE A 261 4.60 1.02 2.51
C ILE A 261 4.30 0.70 3.96
N ASP A 262 3.29 1.36 4.51
CA ASP A 262 2.79 1.13 5.87
C ASP A 262 1.30 0.75 5.82
N SER A 263 1.01 -0.50 6.16
CA SER A 263 -0.35 -1.06 6.29
C SER A 263 -0.60 -1.49 7.74
N SER A 264 -0.15 -0.68 8.71
CA SER A 264 -0.23 -1.04 10.13
C SER A 264 -1.54 -0.68 10.82
N ALA A 265 -2.32 0.27 10.28
CA ALA A 265 -3.62 0.63 10.83
C ALA A 265 -4.73 -0.08 10.05
N LEU A 266 -5.41 -1.09 10.62
CA LEU A 266 -6.68 -1.71 10.17
C LEU A 266 -6.92 -1.99 8.67
N GLY A 267 -5.94 -1.78 7.79
CA GLY A 267 -6.06 -1.88 6.34
C GLY A 267 -5.53 -3.22 5.86
N GLY A 268 -6.44 -4.09 5.44
CA GLY A 268 -6.11 -5.29 4.70
C GLY A 268 -6.08 -5.06 3.19
N MET A 269 -5.37 -5.91 2.47
CA MET A 269 -5.35 -5.91 1.00
C MET A 269 -5.90 -7.24 0.49
N TYR A 270 -7.01 -7.17 -0.22
CA TYR A 270 -7.72 -8.32 -0.76
C TYR A 270 -7.76 -8.17 -2.28
N ALA A 271 -7.01 -9.00 -2.99
CA ALA A 271 -7.00 -8.94 -4.44
C ALA A 271 -6.95 -10.30 -5.12
N GLY A 272 -7.16 -10.35 -6.43
CA GLY A 272 -6.81 -11.56 -7.20
C GLY A 272 -5.31 -11.82 -7.18
N ALA A 273 -4.49 -10.78 -7.36
CA ALA A 273 -3.03 -10.83 -7.17
C ALA A 273 -2.48 -9.50 -6.61
N ILE A 274 -1.37 -9.56 -5.86
CA ILE A 274 -0.76 -8.40 -5.21
C ILE A 274 0.73 -8.34 -5.56
N LYS A 275 1.19 -7.18 -6.03
CA LYS A 275 2.61 -6.84 -6.24
C LYS A 275 2.98 -5.59 -5.45
N LEU A 276 3.89 -5.69 -4.49
CA LEU A 276 4.42 -4.57 -3.72
C LEU A 276 5.92 -4.43 -3.98
N VAL A 277 6.37 -3.22 -4.34
CA VAL A 277 7.79 -2.93 -4.58
C VAL A 277 8.18 -1.69 -3.79
N GLY A 278 9.20 -1.79 -2.93
CA GLY A 278 9.81 -0.67 -2.21
C GLY A 278 11.27 -0.57 -2.59
N THR A 279 11.66 0.46 -3.34
CA THR A 279 13.00 0.52 -3.95
C THR A 279 14.01 1.36 -3.16
N GLU A 280 13.56 2.22 -2.26
CA GLU A 280 14.43 3.15 -1.53
C GLU A 280 15.26 2.38 -0.49
N ALA A 281 16.58 2.43 -0.63
CA ALA A 281 17.49 1.61 0.17
C ALA A 281 17.35 1.90 1.68
N GLY A 282 17.20 0.84 2.47
CA GLY A 282 17.04 0.93 3.93
C GLY A 282 15.65 1.34 4.39
N VAL A 283 14.77 1.82 3.50
CA VAL A 283 13.38 2.15 3.83
C VAL A 283 12.55 0.87 3.86
N GLY A 284 11.93 0.59 5.02
CA GLY A 284 11.20 -0.65 5.25
C GLY A 284 9.77 -0.68 4.69
N VAL A 285 9.20 -1.88 4.66
CA VAL A 285 7.79 -2.16 4.39
C VAL A 285 7.19 -2.85 5.62
N LYS A 286 6.08 -2.33 6.13
CA LYS A 286 5.37 -2.88 7.29
C LYS A 286 3.92 -3.18 6.94
N LEU A 287 3.53 -4.44 7.01
CA LEU A 287 2.22 -4.94 6.62
C LEU A 287 1.61 -5.67 7.81
N ALA A 288 0.87 -4.95 8.66
CA ALA A 288 0.24 -5.54 9.85
C ALA A 288 -1.21 -5.98 9.62
N GLY A 289 -1.88 -5.43 8.61
CA GLY A 289 -3.17 -5.90 8.14
C GLY A 289 -3.10 -7.22 7.37
N ASP A 290 -4.26 -7.83 7.17
CA ASP A 290 -4.38 -9.10 6.45
C ASP A 290 -4.18 -8.90 4.96
N MET A 291 -3.42 -9.79 4.33
CA MET A 291 -3.34 -9.87 2.88
C MET A 291 -3.92 -11.19 2.39
N ALA A 292 -4.77 -11.12 1.38
CA ALA A 292 -5.33 -12.30 0.74
C ALA A 292 -5.29 -12.16 -0.77
N THR A 293 -4.79 -13.19 -1.46
CA THR A 293 -4.91 -13.32 -2.90
C THR A 293 -5.90 -14.42 -3.27
N SER A 294 -6.95 -14.07 -4.01
CA SER A 294 -8.08 -14.96 -4.31
C SER A 294 -7.93 -15.76 -5.60
N GLY A 295 -6.76 -15.75 -6.24
CA GLY A 295 -6.54 -16.50 -7.49
C GLY A 295 -5.13 -16.48 -8.05
N GLY A 296 -4.29 -15.53 -7.62
CA GLY A 296 -2.93 -15.35 -8.11
C GLY A 296 -1.91 -15.17 -6.99
N ASP A 297 -0.76 -14.61 -7.35
CA ASP A 297 0.41 -14.56 -6.46
C ASP A 297 0.41 -13.35 -5.52
N LEU A 298 1.13 -13.50 -4.41
CA LEU A 298 1.59 -12.40 -3.57
C LEU A 298 3.10 -12.20 -3.81
N GLN A 299 3.48 -11.04 -4.32
CA GLN A 299 4.87 -10.70 -4.60
C GLN A 299 5.27 -9.42 -3.86
N ILE A 300 6.35 -9.47 -3.08
CA ILE A 300 6.88 -8.32 -2.34
C ILE A 300 8.39 -8.25 -2.55
N ASP A 301 8.89 -7.15 -3.10
CA ASP A 301 10.32 -6.83 -3.21
C ASP A 301 10.62 -5.51 -2.47
N ALA A 302 11.41 -5.56 -1.41
CA ALA A 302 11.73 -4.40 -0.58
C ALA A 302 13.24 -4.22 -0.38
N ASN A 303 13.79 -3.06 -0.72
CA ASN A 303 15.21 -2.74 -0.50
C ASN A 303 15.55 -2.36 0.97
N GLY A 304 14.65 -2.67 1.91
CA GLY A 304 14.81 -2.49 3.35
C GLY A 304 14.26 -3.67 4.14
N LYS A 305 13.84 -3.44 5.40
CA LYS A 305 13.19 -4.48 6.21
C LYS A 305 11.74 -4.67 5.79
N LEU A 306 11.33 -5.91 5.49
CA LEU A 306 9.94 -6.33 5.38
C LEU A 306 9.45 -6.91 6.72
N THR A 307 8.38 -6.35 7.28
CA THR A 307 7.62 -6.96 8.38
C THR A 307 6.22 -7.28 7.89
N LEU A 308 5.84 -8.56 7.92
CA LEU A 308 4.57 -9.06 7.43
C LEU A 308 3.85 -9.85 8.53
N ALA A 309 2.63 -9.46 8.86
CA ALA A 309 1.78 -10.19 9.80
C ALA A 309 1.16 -11.43 9.14
N ARG A 310 -0.01 -11.28 8.50
CA ARG A 310 -0.76 -12.40 7.93
C ARG A 310 -0.88 -12.28 6.42
N ALA A 311 -0.66 -13.39 5.73
CA ALA A 311 -0.86 -13.48 4.30
C ALA A 311 -1.39 -14.85 3.89
N GLN A 312 -2.35 -14.86 2.97
CA GLN A 312 -2.86 -16.05 2.29
C GLN A 312 -2.77 -15.82 0.79
N ALA A 313 -2.19 -16.75 0.04
CA ALA A 313 -2.23 -16.69 -1.42
C ALA A 313 -2.66 -18.01 -2.05
N GLN A 314 -3.65 -17.95 -2.94
CA GLN A 314 -4.02 -19.10 -3.79
C GLN A 314 -2.92 -19.46 -4.81
N GLY A 315 -2.06 -18.49 -5.14
CA GLY A 315 -0.87 -18.70 -5.98
C GLY A 315 0.38 -18.95 -5.15
N ASP A 316 1.49 -18.44 -5.68
CA ASP A 316 2.78 -18.45 -4.99
C ASP A 316 2.92 -17.22 -4.06
N VAL A 317 3.68 -17.37 -2.97
CA VAL A 317 4.16 -16.26 -2.14
C VAL A 317 5.64 -16.05 -2.43
N GLN A 318 6.02 -14.86 -2.90
CA GLN A 318 7.39 -14.49 -3.21
C GLN A 318 7.78 -13.23 -2.44
N LEU A 319 8.65 -13.38 -1.46
CA LEU A 319 9.12 -12.30 -0.61
C LEU A 319 10.62 -12.11 -0.80
N LYS A 320 11.04 -10.89 -1.07
CA LYS A 320 12.45 -10.52 -1.18
C LYS A 320 12.69 -9.23 -0.40
N ALA A 321 13.67 -9.25 0.50
CA ALA A 321 14.03 -8.03 1.25
C ALA A 321 15.47 -8.06 1.78
N GLN A 322 15.94 -6.96 2.38
CA GLN A 322 17.19 -6.97 3.16
C GLN A 322 17.04 -7.85 4.41
N ALA A 323 15.96 -7.62 5.16
CA ALA A 323 15.55 -8.48 6.26
C ALA A 323 14.05 -8.76 6.17
N VAL A 324 13.63 -9.98 6.47
CA VAL A 324 12.23 -10.38 6.47
C VAL A 324 11.84 -10.86 7.86
N GLN A 325 10.74 -10.33 8.39
CA GLN A 325 10.12 -10.82 9.61
C GLN A 325 8.65 -11.16 9.34
N LEU A 326 8.31 -12.44 9.46
CA LEU A 326 6.94 -12.94 9.40
C LEU A 326 6.43 -13.09 10.84
N THR A 327 5.57 -12.17 11.28
CA THR A 327 5.13 -12.10 12.67
C THR A 327 3.94 -13.01 12.98
N GLU A 328 3.11 -13.31 11.97
CA GLU A 328 1.98 -14.23 12.07
C GLU A 328 2.04 -15.30 10.96
N SER A 329 0.89 -15.90 10.61
CA SER A 329 0.84 -16.99 9.63
C SER A 329 0.86 -16.48 8.19
N VAL A 330 1.78 -17.02 7.39
CA VAL A 330 1.85 -16.85 5.94
C VAL A 330 1.61 -18.20 5.28
N TYR A 331 0.70 -18.24 4.32
CA TYR A 331 0.34 -19.46 3.62
C TYR A 331 0.28 -19.23 2.09
N ALA A 332 0.88 -20.15 1.35
CA ALA A 332 0.77 -20.27 -0.11
C ALA A 332 0.13 -21.61 -0.47
N ASP A 333 -0.97 -21.62 -1.22
CA ASP A 333 -1.58 -22.85 -1.75
C ASP A 333 -0.59 -23.61 -2.65
N ARG A 334 0.28 -22.88 -3.36
CA ARG A 334 1.37 -23.43 -4.17
C ARG A 334 2.72 -23.26 -3.45
N ASN A 335 3.64 -22.47 -4.00
CA ASN A 335 5.01 -22.39 -3.51
C ASN A 335 5.22 -21.12 -2.68
N ALA A 336 6.10 -21.19 -1.69
CA ALA A 336 6.58 -20.01 -0.99
C ALA A 336 8.09 -19.88 -1.15
N LYS A 337 8.54 -18.70 -1.58
CA LYS A 337 9.95 -18.32 -1.68
C LYS A 337 10.19 -17.07 -0.86
N VAL A 338 11.13 -17.15 0.09
CA VAL A 338 11.54 -16.01 0.91
C VAL A 338 13.05 -15.84 0.84
N VAL A 339 13.48 -14.71 0.29
CA VAL A 339 14.90 -14.35 0.15
C VAL A 339 15.18 -13.11 0.99
N ALA A 340 15.93 -13.27 2.07
CA ALA A 340 16.42 -12.17 2.89
C ALA A 340 17.93 -12.04 2.70
N ALA A 341 18.42 -10.88 2.28
CA ALA A 341 19.86 -10.68 2.10
C ALA A 341 20.65 -10.83 3.42
N GLU A 342 20.02 -10.49 4.55
CA GLU A 342 20.57 -10.59 5.89
C GLU A 342 19.81 -11.64 6.71
N LYS A 343 18.69 -11.25 7.32
CA LYS A 343 17.99 -12.06 8.32
C LYS A 343 16.56 -12.36 7.91
N LEU A 344 16.19 -13.63 7.98
CA LEU A 344 14.82 -14.10 7.94
C LEU A 344 14.40 -14.55 9.34
N THR A 345 13.27 -14.06 9.84
CA THR A 345 12.63 -14.55 11.07
C THR A 345 11.20 -14.98 10.79
N VAL A 346 10.85 -16.21 11.16
CA VAL A 346 9.48 -16.74 11.11
C VAL A 346 9.02 -16.98 12.54
N ASP A 347 8.16 -16.09 13.04
CA ASP A 347 7.69 -16.11 14.45
C ASP A 347 6.55 -17.12 14.67
N LYS A 348 5.70 -17.35 13.65
CA LYS A 348 4.56 -18.28 13.71
C LYS A 348 4.62 -19.34 12.63
N ASN A 349 3.89 -19.20 11.52
CA ASN A 349 3.78 -20.26 10.53
C ASN A 349 4.15 -19.74 9.15
N LEU A 350 4.94 -20.50 8.42
CA LEU A 350 5.12 -20.34 6.98
C LEU A 350 4.86 -21.70 6.33
N THR A 351 3.76 -21.78 5.59
CA THR A 351 3.29 -23.02 4.97
C THR A 351 3.16 -22.85 3.47
N ALA A 352 3.69 -23.80 2.72
CA ALA A 352 3.47 -23.94 1.29
C ALA A 352 2.82 -25.30 0.98
N GLY A 353 1.78 -25.31 0.14
CA GLY A 353 1.18 -26.55 -0.38
C GLY A 353 2.07 -27.29 -1.38
N GLY A 354 3.05 -26.60 -1.95
CA GLY A 354 4.12 -27.11 -2.80
C GLY A 354 5.49 -26.91 -2.15
N ASN A 355 6.40 -26.25 -2.87
CA ASN A 355 7.77 -26.06 -2.42
C ASN A 355 7.91 -24.87 -1.48
N LEU A 356 8.83 -24.98 -0.52
CA LEU A 356 9.21 -23.91 0.39
C LEU A 356 10.71 -23.65 0.25
N HIS A 357 11.10 -22.46 -0.20
CA HIS A 357 12.49 -22.06 -0.34
C HIS A 357 12.78 -20.85 0.54
N LEU A 358 13.72 -20.98 1.48
CA LEU A 358 14.16 -19.91 2.36
C LEU A 358 15.65 -19.66 2.19
N GLU A 359 16.01 -18.41 1.98
CA GLU A 359 17.40 -17.96 1.83
C GLU A 359 17.70 -16.80 2.78
N GLY A 360 18.83 -16.88 3.48
CA GLY A 360 19.42 -15.74 4.19
C GLY A 360 20.65 -16.05 5.04
N GLN A 361 21.40 -15.01 5.42
CA GLN A 361 22.61 -15.18 6.24
C GLN A 361 22.30 -15.72 7.64
N GLN A 362 21.15 -15.33 8.19
CA GLN A 362 20.58 -15.96 9.37
C GLN A 362 19.09 -16.23 9.18
N VAL A 363 18.69 -17.49 9.25
CA VAL A 363 17.30 -17.92 9.31
C VAL A 363 16.97 -18.29 10.76
N VAL A 364 15.98 -17.63 11.34
CA VAL A 364 15.45 -17.94 12.68
C VAL A 364 14.03 -18.46 12.53
N SER A 365 13.82 -19.74 12.83
CA SER A 365 12.51 -20.37 12.85
C SER A 365 12.07 -20.58 14.29
N ARG A 366 11.02 -19.88 14.71
CA ARG A 366 10.43 -20.03 16.06
C ARG A 366 9.15 -20.82 16.09
N GLY A 367 8.42 -20.87 14.97
CA GLY A 367 7.21 -21.68 14.84
C GLY A 367 7.35 -22.73 13.75
N GLN A 368 6.35 -22.88 12.88
CA GLN A 368 6.28 -23.98 11.92
C GLN A 368 6.68 -23.56 10.51
N LEU A 369 7.60 -24.30 9.91
CA LEU A 369 7.89 -24.28 8.48
C LEU A 369 7.34 -25.56 7.87
N ASN A 370 6.39 -25.44 6.94
CA ASN A 370 5.77 -26.60 6.30
C ASN A 370 5.88 -26.51 4.78
N ALA A 371 6.42 -27.57 4.16
CA ALA A 371 6.37 -27.76 2.71
C ALA A 371 5.50 -28.97 2.38
N GLY A 372 4.64 -28.82 1.37
CA GLY A 372 3.73 -29.87 0.92
C GLY A 372 2.50 -30.10 1.79
N LEU A 373 2.04 -29.08 2.51
CA LEU A 373 0.78 -29.14 3.26
C LEU A 373 -0.27 -28.26 2.59
N GLN A 374 -1.20 -28.90 1.88
CA GLN A 374 -2.27 -28.21 1.17
C GLN A 374 -3.52 -28.18 2.05
N ARG A 375 -4.08 -26.99 2.23
CA ARG A 375 -5.41 -26.75 2.76
C ARG A 375 -6.31 -26.31 1.63
N GLN A 376 -7.21 -27.19 1.22
CA GLN A 376 -8.26 -26.84 0.28
C GLN A 376 -9.60 -27.13 0.94
N GLU A 377 -10.45 -26.11 1.05
CA GLU A 377 -11.81 -26.23 1.62
C GLU A 377 -11.86 -26.87 3.03
N GLY A 378 -10.82 -26.65 3.84
CA GLY A 378 -10.72 -27.20 5.20
C GLY A 378 -10.24 -28.65 5.27
N ILE A 379 -9.91 -29.27 4.14
CA ILE A 379 -9.26 -30.58 4.08
C ILE A 379 -7.75 -30.36 3.96
N GLU A 380 -7.00 -30.98 4.87
CA GLU A 380 -5.54 -31.03 4.80
C GLU A 380 -5.08 -32.25 4.00
N THR A 381 -4.40 -32.01 2.89
CA THR A 381 -3.76 -33.05 2.08
C THR A 381 -2.25 -32.85 2.08
N ILE A 382 -1.53 -33.94 1.83
CA ILE A 382 -0.08 -33.97 1.82
C ILE A 382 0.41 -34.11 0.39
N ASN A 383 1.36 -33.27 0.00
CA ASN A 383 2.10 -33.37 -1.24
C ASN A 383 3.50 -33.99 -0.97
N PRO A 384 3.69 -35.30 -1.20
CA PRO A 384 4.96 -35.98 -0.95
C PRO A 384 6.05 -35.64 -1.99
N THR A 385 5.72 -34.91 -3.05
CA THR A 385 6.70 -34.45 -4.05
C THR A 385 7.25 -33.05 -3.76
N SER A 386 6.76 -32.41 -2.70
CA SER A 386 7.22 -31.10 -2.26
C SER A 386 8.69 -31.10 -1.84
N HIS A 387 9.31 -29.93 -1.96
CA HIS A 387 10.68 -29.71 -1.55
C HIS A 387 10.78 -28.54 -0.57
N LEU A 388 11.42 -28.76 0.57
CA LEU A 388 11.83 -27.71 1.50
C LEU A 388 13.33 -27.46 1.32
N GLN A 389 13.71 -26.25 0.91
CA GLN A 389 15.10 -25.82 0.77
C GLN A 389 15.41 -24.70 1.76
N LEU A 390 16.48 -24.88 2.54
CA LEU A 390 17.06 -23.87 3.41
C LEU A 390 18.48 -23.55 2.92
N GLN A 391 18.74 -22.29 2.59
CA GLN A 391 20.01 -21.84 2.04
C GLN A 391 20.57 -20.64 2.80
N GLY A 392 21.89 -20.58 2.99
CA GLY A 392 22.61 -19.41 3.47
C GLY A 392 23.59 -19.70 4.62
N GLY A 393 23.75 -18.75 5.53
CA GLY A 393 24.76 -18.84 6.59
C GLY A 393 24.35 -19.80 7.71
N SER A 394 23.46 -19.35 8.59
CA SER A 394 23.03 -20.15 9.76
C SER A 394 21.53 -20.28 9.92
N LEU A 395 21.08 -21.47 10.34
CA LEU A 395 19.73 -21.72 10.84
C LEU A 395 19.75 -21.84 12.36
N ILE A 396 18.84 -21.12 13.02
CA ILE A 396 18.46 -21.36 14.42
C ILE A 396 16.99 -21.79 14.41
N ASN A 397 16.75 -23.07 14.73
CA ASN A 397 15.41 -23.62 14.83
C ASN A 397 15.07 -23.87 16.30
N THR A 398 14.00 -23.23 16.76
CA THR A 398 13.36 -23.47 18.07
C THR A 398 11.91 -23.93 17.92
N GLY A 399 11.46 -24.19 16.68
CA GLY A 399 10.08 -24.56 16.34
C GLY A 399 9.99 -25.95 15.71
N SER A 400 9.28 -26.07 14.58
CA SER A 400 9.15 -27.32 13.84
C SER A 400 9.33 -27.07 12.34
N ILE A 401 10.11 -27.91 11.68
CA ILE A 401 10.37 -27.85 10.24
C ILE A 401 9.93 -29.19 9.65
N ASN A 402 8.87 -29.16 8.84
CA ASN A 402 8.24 -30.33 8.26
C ASN A 402 8.28 -30.26 6.73
N ALA A 403 9.13 -31.09 6.12
CA ALA A 403 9.09 -31.37 4.70
C ALA A 403 8.25 -32.63 4.46
N ARG A 404 7.10 -32.48 3.81
CA ARG A 404 6.27 -33.64 3.45
C ARG A 404 6.83 -34.45 2.29
N GLY A 405 7.71 -33.87 1.48
CA GLY A 405 8.58 -34.57 0.54
C GLY A 405 10.03 -34.52 0.99
N SER A 406 10.91 -33.90 0.21
CA SER A 406 12.34 -33.84 0.49
C SER A 406 12.77 -32.55 1.20
N LEU A 407 13.87 -32.63 1.94
CA LEU A 407 14.52 -31.51 2.63
C LEU A 407 15.95 -31.35 2.12
N THR A 408 16.33 -30.16 1.68
CA THR A 408 17.72 -29.80 1.40
C THR A 408 18.16 -28.64 2.27
N THR A 409 19.32 -28.81 2.90
CA THR A 409 19.98 -27.76 3.68
C THR A 409 21.35 -27.45 3.07
N ASP A 410 21.49 -26.23 2.57
CA ASP A 410 22.75 -25.63 2.13
C ASP A 410 23.10 -24.49 3.09
N LEU A 411 23.48 -24.88 4.32
CA LEU A 411 23.76 -24.00 5.44
C LEU A 411 25.19 -24.23 5.95
N GLU A 412 25.88 -23.16 6.35
CA GLU A 412 27.18 -23.27 7.03
C GLU A 412 27.01 -23.81 8.46
N ARG A 413 25.94 -23.41 9.15
CA ARG A 413 25.63 -23.83 10.53
C ARG A 413 24.15 -24.13 10.73
N LEU A 414 23.84 -25.27 11.33
CA LEU A 414 22.48 -25.66 11.71
C LEU A 414 22.40 -25.89 13.22
N ASP A 415 21.66 -25.03 13.92
CA ASP A 415 21.38 -25.13 15.35
C ASP A 415 19.90 -25.48 15.57
N ASN A 416 19.63 -26.75 15.89
CA ASN A 416 18.29 -27.26 16.12
C ASN A 416 18.10 -27.49 17.63
N GLN A 417 17.64 -26.45 18.34
CA GLN A 417 17.66 -26.34 19.81
C GLN A 417 16.61 -27.22 20.51
N GLY A 418 16.64 -28.53 20.28
CA GLY A 418 15.60 -29.47 20.73
C GLY A 418 14.29 -29.40 19.94
N ALA A 419 14.33 -28.71 18.79
CA ALA A 419 13.21 -28.50 17.89
C ALA A 419 13.03 -29.67 16.90
N GLU A 420 11.88 -29.72 16.22
CA GLU A 420 11.59 -30.77 15.25
C GLU A 420 12.14 -30.41 13.86
N LEU A 421 12.79 -31.37 13.21
CA LEU A 421 13.25 -31.30 11.83
C LEU A 421 12.96 -32.62 11.14
N VAL A 422 11.87 -32.68 10.38
CA VAL A 422 11.34 -33.91 9.77
C VAL A 422 11.24 -33.76 8.26
N ALA A 423 11.70 -34.81 7.56
CA ALA A 423 11.48 -35.00 6.14
C ALA A 423 10.90 -36.39 5.91
N ALA A 424 9.79 -36.50 5.18
CA ALA A 424 9.21 -37.82 4.85
C ALA A 424 9.96 -38.51 3.70
N GLY A 425 10.59 -37.73 2.82
CA GLY A 425 11.43 -38.18 1.72
C GLY A 425 12.92 -38.01 2.00
N ILE A 426 13.69 -37.72 0.93
CA ILE A 426 15.16 -37.60 1.02
C ILE A 426 15.54 -36.33 1.78
N CYS A 427 16.47 -36.48 2.73
CA CYS A 427 17.14 -35.36 3.39
C CYS A 427 18.58 -35.25 2.87
N THR A 428 18.95 -34.10 2.29
CA THR A 428 20.33 -33.78 1.90
C THR A 428 20.85 -32.58 2.69
N SER A 429 22.09 -32.69 3.17
CA SER A 429 22.81 -31.59 3.81
C SER A 429 24.21 -31.50 3.22
N ARG A 430 24.72 -30.27 3.04
CA ARG A 430 26.17 -30.06 2.90
C ARG A 430 26.86 -30.48 4.21
N PRO A 431 28.18 -30.78 4.21
CA PRO A 431 28.89 -31.07 5.45
C PRO A 431 28.81 -29.86 6.40
N VAL A 432 27.85 -29.91 7.33
CA VAL A 432 27.63 -28.88 8.33
C VAL A 432 28.74 -28.99 9.37
N VAL A 433 29.40 -27.87 9.69
CA VAL A 433 30.55 -27.84 10.62
C VAL A 433 30.15 -28.14 12.07
N SER A 434 28.86 -28.07 12.40
CA SER A 434 28.31 -28.47 13.70
C SER A 434 26.81 -28.79 13.59
N ILE A 435 26.43 -30.04 13.88
CA ILE A 435 25.03 -30.47 14.01
C ILE A 435 24.78 -30.73 15.50
N THR A 436 24.01 -29.86 16.16
CA THR A 436 23.40 -30.19 17.45
C THR A 436 21.98 -30.64 17.16
N VAL A 437 21.79 -31.94 16.92
CA VAL A 437 20.45 -32.55 16.81
C VAL A 437 20.23 -33.32 18.09
N ALA A 438 19.32 -32.83 18.94
CA ALA A 438 18.69 -33.67 19.93
C ALA A 438 17.65 -34.53 19.19
N VAL A 439 18.00 -35.78 18.88
CA VAL A 439 17.04 -36.77 18.40
C VAL A 439 16.30 -37.28 19.64
N SER A 440 14.97 -37.14 19.68
CA SER A 440 14.11 -37.85 20.63
C SER A 440 13.39 -39.00 19.95
#